data_AF-A0A1J4XX58-F1
#
_entry.id   AF-A0A1J4XX58-F1
#
_cell.length_a   1.000
_cell.length_b   1.000
_cell.length_c   1.000
_cell.angle_alpha   90.00
_cell.angle_beta   90.00
_cell.angle_gamma   90.00
#
_symmetry.space_group_name_H-M   'P 1'
#
loop_
_entity.id
_entity.type
_entity.pdbx_description
1 polymer ?
#
loop_
_entity_poly.entity_id
_entity_poly.type
_entity_poly.pdbx_seq_one_letter_code
_entity_poly.pdbx_strand_id
1 'polypeptide(L)' 'MVLKTFNVGESVYRKFSDFCKGNGISMSRQIDFFMRSVVEEEPEAREEYLKKLDRIRKQRTIHIGSLENFKKRYGLE' A
#
# COMPACT_ATOMS: atom_id res chain seq x y z
N MET A 1 23.70 5.21 -10.75
CA MET A 1 23.09 4.95 -9.43
C MET A 1 24.19 4.93 -8.38
N VAL A 2 24.10 5.76 -7.35
CA VAL A 2 25.00 5.67 -6.18
C VAL A 2 24.53 4.49 -5.31
N LEU A 3 25.42 3.60 -4.88
CA LEU A 3 25.11 2.50 -3.97
C LEU A 3 24.83 3.08 -2.56
N LYS A 4 23.72 2.71 -1.93
CA LYS A 4 23.42 3.10 -0.54
C LYS A 4 23.66 1.88 0.32
N THR A 5 24.60 1.97 1.24
CA THR A 5 24.96 0.88 2.14
C THR A 5 24.64 1.27 3.57
N PHE A 6 24.10 0.33 4.32
CA PHE A 6 23.81 0.46 5.74
C PHE A 6 23.84 -0.94 6.36
N ASN A 7 24.18 -1.00 7.64
CA ASN A 7 24.25 -2.27 8.36
C ASN A 7 22.87 -2.61 8.94
N VAL A 8 22.42 -3.84 8.72
CA VAL A 8 21.17 -4.37 9.28
C VAL A 8 21.49 -5.68 9.99
N GLY A 9 20.91 -5.88 11.18
CA GLY A 9 21.06 -7.14 11.89
C GLY A 9 20.51 -8.31 11.05
N GLU A 10 21.24 -9.43 11.02
CA GLU A 10 20.90 -10.57 10.15
C GLU A 10 19.49 -11.11 10.40
N SER A 11 19.07 -11.21 11.67
CA SER A 11 17.74 -11.68 12.03
C SER A 11 16.63 -10.76 11.53
N VAL A 12 16.85 -9.44 11.54
CA VAL A 12 15.91 -8.44 11.04
C VAL A 12 15.85 -8.50 9.52
N TYR A 13 17.00 -8.57 8.85
CA TYR A 13 17.09 -8.69 7.41
C TYR A 13 16.32 -9.91 6.90
N ARG A 14 16.52 -11.09 7.52
CA ARG A 14 15.81 -12.32 7.13
C ARG A 14 14.29 -12.16 7.25
N LYS A 15 13.81 -11.74 8.42
CA LYS A 15 12.37 -11.53 8.66
C LYS A 15 11.75 -10.55 7.66
N PHE A 16 12.44 -9.45 7.38
CA PHE A 16 11.96 -8.44 6.45
C PHE A 16 12.00 -8.92 4.99
N SER A 17 13.05 -9.65 4.60
CA SER A 17 13.17 -10.27 3.28
C SER A 17 12.04 -11.26 3.02
N ASP A 18 11.75 -12.12 3.99
CA ASP A 18 10.68 -13.11 3.90
C ASP A 18 9.30 -12.43 3.83
N PHE A 19 9.07 -11.38 4.62
CA PHE A 19 7.88 -10.55 4.53
C PHE A 19 7.69 -9.96 3.12
N CYS A 20 8.74 -9.37 2.53
CA CYS A 20 8.68 -8.80 1.19
C CYS A 20 8.36 -9.87 0.14
N LYS A 21 9.00 -11.04 0.20
CA LYS A 21 8.75 -12.16 -0.71
C LYS A 21 7.33 -12.68 -0.59
N GLY A 22 6.84 -12.89 0.64
CA GLY A 22 5.50 -13.41 0.91
C GLY A 22 4.38 -12.52 0.39
N ASN A 23 4.63 -11.22 0.29
CA ASN A 23 3.67 -10.23 -0.23
C ASN A 23 3.91 -9.83 -1.70
N GLY A 24 4.90 -10.43 -2.38
CA GLY A 24 5.25 -10.07 -3.75
C GLY A 24 5.80 -8.63 -3.89
N ILE A 25 6.43 -8.10 -2.85
CA ILE A 25 6.93 -6.72 -2.79
C ILE A 25 8.45 -6.72 -3.01
N SER A 26 8.92 -5.78 -3.82
CA SER A 26 10.36 -5.52 -3.95
C SER A 26 10.93 -4.90 -2.67
N MET A 27 11.98 -5.50 -2.13
CA MET A 27 12.64 -5.06 -0.89
C MET A 27 13.20 -3.64 -1.01
N SER A 28 13.82 -3.29 -2.15
CA SER A 28 14.33 -1.93 -2.38
C SER A 28 13.21 -0.90 -2.42
N ARG A 29 12.06 -1.24 -3.01
CA ARG A 29 10.86 -0.39 -3.06
C ARG A 29 10.30 -0.16 -1.65
N GLN A 30 10.29 -1.19 -0.81
CA GLN A 30 9.79 -1.07 0.56
C GLN A 30 10.71 -0.23 1.44
N ILE A 31 12.04 -0.36 1.28
CA ILE A 31 13.01 0.47 1.99
C ILE A 31 12.86 1.94 1.59
N ASP A 32 12.74 2.24 0.30
CA ASP A 32 12.51 3.61 -0.20
C ASP A 32 11.20 4.19 0.35
N PHE A 33 10.12 3.41 0.32
CA PHE A 33 8.84 3.81 0.87
C PHE A 33 8.91 4.09 2.38
N PHE A 34 9.59 3.24 3.13
CA PHE A 34 9.80 3.44 4.56
C PHE A 34 10.57 4.74 4.83
N MET A 35 11.69 4.97 4.14
CA MET A 35 12.49 6.19 4.29
C MET A 35 11.67 7.44 3.98
N ARG A 36 10.85 7.43 2.91
CA ARG A 36 9.92 8.51 2.59
C ARG A 36 8.90 8.75 3.69
N SER A 37 8.26 7.68 4.19
CA SER A 37 7.25 7.78 5.25
C SER A 37 7.78 8.32 6.58
N VAL A 38 9.09 8.24 6.81
CA VAL A 38 9.75 8.78 8.01
C VAL A 38 10.12 10.26 7.84
N VAL A 39 10.39 10.70 6.61
CA VAL A 39 10.86 12.07 6.30
C VAL A 39 9.71 13.00 5.90
N GLU A 40 8.65 12.48 5.30
CA GLU A 40 7.46 13.23 4.90
C GLU A 40 6.53 13.39 6.13
N GLU A 41 6.32 14.64 6.60
CA GLU A 41 5.57 14.97 7.85
C GLU A 41 4.12 14.45 7.85
N GLU A 42 3.54 14.22 6.68
CA GLU A 42 2.41 13.32 6.46
C GLU A 42 2.66 12.65 5.11
N PRO A 43 2.50 11.32 4.96
CA PRO A 43 2.65 10.70 3.65
C PRO A 43 1.59 11.29 2.73
N GLU A 44 2.01 12.18 1.82
CA GLU A 44 1.12 12.70 0.78
C GLU A 44 0.50 11.49 0.08
N ALA A 45 -0.82 11.41 0.07
CA ALA A 45 -1.52 10.31 -0.57
C ALA A 45 -1.01 10.20 -2.01
N ARG A 46 -0.46 9.03 -2.39
CA ARG A 46 0.12 8.84 -3.72
C ARG A 46 -0.84 9.37 -4.78
N GLU A 47 -0.31 10.08 -5.78
CA GLU A 47 -1.10 10.73 -6.83
C GLU A 47 -2.10 9.77 -7.51
N GLU A 48 -1.72 8.49 -7.65
CA GLU A 48 -2.59 7.42 -8.14
C GLU A 48 -3.86 7.24 -7.30
N TYR A 49 -3.74 7.25 -5.97
CA TYR A 49 -4.87 7.14 -5.06
C TYR A 49 -5.74 8.39 -5.11
N LEU A 50 -5.15 9.58 -5.21
CA LEU A 50 -5.89 10.83 -5.41
C LEU A 50 -6.70 10.81 -6.71
N LYS A 51 -6.09 10.36 -7.82
CA LYS A 51 -6.79 10.17 -9.11
C LYS A 51 -7.90 9.13 -9.03
N LYS A 52 -7.73 8.07 -8.24
CA LYS A 52 -8.77 7.05 -8.02
C LYS A 52 -9.93 7.61 -7.20
N LEU A 53 -9.64 8.37 -6.14
CA LEU A 53 -10.65 9.04 -5.31
C LEU A 53 -11.46 10.06 -6.12
N ASP A 54 -10.81 10.87 -6.95
CA ASP A 54 -11.50 11.84 -7.83
C ASP A 54 -12.46 11.14 -8.80
N ARG A 55 -12.04 10.00 -9.38
CA ARG A 55 -12.91 9.18 -10.23
C ARG A 55 -14.12 8.65 -9.46
N ILE A 56 -13.92 8.11 -8.25
CA ILE A 56 -15.01 7.58 -7.42
C ILE A 56 -15.99 8.70 -7.02
N ARG A 57 -15.50 9.89 -6.66
CA ARG A 57 -16.33 11.05 -6.29
C ARG A 57 -17.24 11.53 -7.43
N LYS A 58 -16.83 11.34 -8.68
CA LYS A 58 -17.61 11.70 -9.87
C LYS A 58 -18.63 10.63 -10.29
N GLN A 59 -18.55 9.44 -9.73
CA GLN A 59 -19.52 8.37 -10.01
C GLN A 59 -20.83 8.61 -9.27
N ARG A 60 -21.93 8.05 -9.80
CA ARG A 60 -23.23 8.10 -9.11
C ARG A 60 -23.13 7.31 -7.82
N THR A 61 -23.60 7.89 -6.73
CA THR A 61 -23.74 7.20 -5.45
C THR A 61 -24.69 6.02 -5.61
N ILE A 62 -24.28 4.85 -5.10
CA ILE A 62 -25.09 3.64 -5.09
C ILE A 62 -25.59 3.43 -3.67
N HIS A 63 -26.90 3.37 -3.49
CA HIS A 63 -27.48 2.93 -2.23
C HIS A 63 -27.50 1.40 -2.19
N ILE A 64 -26.83 0.81 -1.19
CA ILE A 64 -26.67 -0.64 -1.07
C ILE A 64 -27.60 -1.23 0.01
N GLY A 65 -28.04 -0.43 0.99
CA GLY A 65 -28.88 -0.90 2.09
C GLY A 65 -28.05 -1.65 3.13
N SER A 66 -28.20 -2.98 3.22
CA SER A 66 -27.55 -3.83 4.21
C SER A 66 -26.18 -4.39 3.75
N LEU A 67 -25.44 -4.97 4.70
CA LEU A 67 -24.17 -5.67 4.42
C LEU A 67 -24.37 -6.92 3.56
N GLU A 68 -25.50 -7.63 3.71
CA GLU A 68 -25.85 -8.77 2.85
C GLU A 68 -26.06 -8.34 1.39
N ASN A 69 -26.71 -7.20 1.16
CA ASN A 69 -26.87 -6.65 -0.19
C ASN A 69 -25.53 -6.27 -0.82
N PHE A 70 -24.59 -5.76 -0.01
CA PHE A 70 -23.22 -5.48 -0.47
C PHE A 70 -22.53 -6.76 -0.94
N LYS A 71 -22.53 -7.77 -0.08
CA LYS A 71 -21.95 -9.10 -0.36
C LYS A 71 -22.51 -9.72 -1.63
N LYS A 72 -23.84 -9.76 -1.76
CA LYS A 72 -24.54 -10.29 -2.93
C LYS A 72 -24.19 -9.53 -4.23
N ARG A 73 -24.09 -8.20 -4.17
CA ARG A 73 -23.78 -7.37 -5.35
C ARG A 73 -22.37 -7.61 -5.88
N TYR A 74 -21.41 -7.90 -5.00
CA TYR A 74 -19.99 -8.05 -5.36
C TYR A 74 -19.49 -9.51 -5.30
N GLY A 75 -20.38 -10.48 -5.07
CA GLY A 75 -20.02 -11.91 -5.03
C GLY A 75 -19.08 -12.27 -3.88
N LEU A 76 -19.19 -11.58 -2.74
CA LEU A 76 -18.39 -11.84 -1.55
C LEU A 76 -19.19 -12.78 -0.63
N GLU A 77 -18.85 -14.06 -0.59
CA GLU A 77 -19.43 -15.03 0.36
C GLU A 77 -18.98 -14.71 1.81
#